data_AF-A0AAD8EG04-F1
#
_entry.id   AF-A0AAD8EG04-F1
#
_cell.length_a   1.000
_cell.length_b   1.000
_cell.length_c   1.000
_cell.angle_alpha   90.00
_cell.angle_beta   90.00
_cell.angle_gamma   90.00
#
_symmetry.space_group_name_H-M   'P 1'
#
loop_
_entity.id
_entity.type
_entity.pdbx_description
1 polymer ?
#
loop_
_entity_poly.entity_id
_entity_poly.type
_entity_poly.pdbx_seq_one_letter_code
_entity_poly.pdbx_strand_id
1 'polypeptide(L)'
;MKFAEHLTAHITPEWRKQYISYEEMKAMLYVAVEEAPSQEVVEPEVLKRHYANFDEHFFHYCDSELKKINTFYSEKLAEATRKFAGLQNELRISLEDSKSPRRLTRGKSEFPARKIQELKLAFSEFYLSLILLQNYQNLNFTGFRKILKKHDKQLLTVNQLTSDWKQEHVETSHINTNKDIDRLINETETTVTNELEGGDRQKAMKRLRVPPLGEQQSPWTTFKVGLFSGSFIVLFLAVVLSAIFHEGTRENLNNSIPFVSWTTSYYSILISDGS
;
A
#
# COMPACT_ATOMS: atom_id res chain seq x y z
N MET A 1 21.25 1.97 16.64
CA MET A 1 20.44 2.86 15.79
C MET A 1 19.44 3.60 16.67
N LYS A 2 19.25 4.91 16.49
CA LYS A 2 18.26 5.67 17.28
C LYS A 2 16.86 5.23 16.83
N PHE A 3 15.92 5.04 17.76
CA PHE A 3 14.60 4.49 17.42
C PHE A 3 13.84 5.32 16.38
N ALA A 4 13.98 6.66 16.40
CA ALA A 4 13.33 7.52 15.42
C ALA A 4 13.81 7.27 13.97
N GLU A 5 15.11 6.99 13.79
CA GLU A 5 15.68 6.61 12.48
C GLU A 5 15.10 5.25 12.05
N HIS A 6 15.04 4.30 12.97
CA HIS A 6 14.44 2.98 12.72
C HIS A 6 12.96 3.08 12.35
N LEU A 7 12.18 3.87 13.07
CA LEU A 7 10.76 4.12 12.80
C LEU A 7 10.61 4.70 11.39
N THR A 8 11.33 5.77 11.08
CA THR A 8 11.26 6.45 9.78
C THR A 8 11.62 5.52 8.62
N ALA A 9 12.61 4.65 8.80
CA ALA A 9 13.07 3.72 7.77
C ALA A 9 12.11 2.54 7.51
N HIS A 10 11.24 2.19 8.47
CA HIS A 10 10.35 1.01 8.39
C HIS A 10 8.87 1.38 8.33
N ILE A 11 8.55 2.68 8.16
CA ILE A 11 7.18 3.14 7.93
C ILE A 11 6.74 2.78 6.51
N THR A 12 5.54 2.23 6.41
CA THR A 12 4.83 2.12 5.13
C THR A 12 4.51 3.52 4.60
N PRO A 13 5.06 3.95 3.44
CA PRO A 13 4.95 5.32 2.95
C PRO A 13 3.51 5.84 2.86
N GLU A 14 2.58 4.97 2.46
CA GLU A 14 1.15 5.24 2.29
C GLU A 14 0.47 5.53 3.64
N TRP A 15 1.00 5.01 4.74
CA TRP A 15 0.42 5.11 6.08
C TRP A 15 1.17 6.07 6.99
N ARG A 16 2.17 6.81 6.48
CA ARG A 16 3.07 7.66 7.28
C ARG A 16 2.37 8.52 8.32
N LYS A 17 1.27 9.18 7.95
CA LYS A 17 0.50 10.07 8.85
C LYS A 17 -0.23 9.34 9.97
N GLN A 18 -0.43 8.04 9.83
CA GLN A 18 -1.14 7.20 10.78
C GLN A 18 -0.22 6.61 11.85
N TYR A 19 1.10 6.71 11.70
CA TYR A 19 2.04 6.31 12.75
C TYR A 19 2.10 7.34 13.88
N ILE A 20 2.61 6.91 15.02
CA ILE A 20 2.93 7.76 16.17
C ILE A 20 3.90 8.87 15.75
N SER A 21 3.56 10.10 16.14
CA SER A 21 4.35 11.32 15.88
C SER A 21 5.52 11.41 16.87
N TYR A 22 6.40 10.41 16.84
CA TYR A 22 7.43 10.20 17.86
C TYR A 22 8.40 11.37 17.99
N GLU A 23 8.75 12.04 16.88
CA GLU A 23 9.64 13.21 16.91
C GLU A 23 8.94 14.44 17.50
N GLU A 24 7.65 14.66 17.22
CA GLU A 24 6.87 15.75 17.83
C GLU A 24 6.76 15.55 19.34
N MET A 25 6.42 14.34 19.78
CA MET A 25 6.35 14.02 21.22
C MET A 25 7.70 14.17 21.91
N LYS A 26 8.78 13.81 21.21
CA LYS A 26 10.14 13.99 21.72
C LYS A 26 10.50 15.47 21.82
N ALA A 27 10.07 16.30 20.88
CA ALA A 27 10.23 17.76 20.96
C ALA A 27 9.48 18.36 22.14
N MET A 28 8.23 17.93 22.39
CA MET A 28 7.45 18.37 23.56
C MET A 28 8.21 18.10 24.88
N LEU A 29 8.81 16.92 25.02
CA LEU A 29 9.62 16.58 26.20
C LEU A 29 10.89 17.43 26.33
N TYR A 30 11.51 17.86 25.23
CA TYR A 30 12.67 18.75 25.30
C TYR A 30 12.26 20.14 25.75
N VAL A 31 11.22 20.71 25.15
CA VAL A 31 10.71 22.04 25.52
C VAL A 31 10.33 22.09 27.00
N ALA A 32 9.66 21.05 27.51
CA ALA A 32 9.29 20.97 28.93
C ALA A 32 10.47 21.03 29.89
N VAL A 33 11.61 20.45 29.50
CA VAL A 33 12.85 20.44 30.29
C VAL A 33 13.62 21.75 30.13
N GLU A 34 13.63 22.35 28.93
CA GLU A 34 14.31 23.63 28.67
C GLU A 34 13.60 24.81 29.35
N GLU A 35 12.26 24.80 29.37
CA GLU A 35 11.45 25.83 30.02
C GLU A 35 11.26 25.58 31.52
N ALA A 36 11.82 24.49 32.07
CA ALA A 36 11.69 24.16 33.48
C ALA A 36 12.37 25.24 34.36
N PRO A 37 11.67 25.75 35.40
CA PRO A 37 12.28 26.68 36.33
C PRO A 37 13.48 26.02 37.05
N SER A 38 14.56 26.78 37.28
CA SER A 38 15.74 26.24 37.96
C SER A 38 15.40 25.77 39.37
N GLN A 39 15.75 24.52 39.67
CA GLN A 39 15.49 23.88 40.97
C GLN A 39 16.18 24.61 42.14
N GLU A 40 17.24 25.37 41.87
CA GLU A 40 17.97 26.16 42.89
C GLU A 40 17.29 27.50 43.21
N VAL A 41 16.40 27.98 42.33
CA VAL A 41 15.86 29.35 42.36
C VAL A 41 14.39 29.39 42.74
N VAL A 42 13.69 28.25 42.67
CA VAL A 42 12.22 28.21 42.79
C VAL A 42 11.77 27.18 43.82
N GLU A 43 10.69 27.49 44.54
CA GLU A 43 10.06 26.56 45.48
C GLU A 43 9.64 25.24 44.79
N PRO A 44 9.76 24.09 45.49
CA PRO A 44 9.40 22.78 44.94
C PRO A 44 7.97 22.69 44.36
N GLU A 45 7.01 23.43 44.94
CA GLU A 45 5.60 23.39 44.50
C GLU A 45 5.40 24.00 43.11
N VAL A 46 6.22 24.98 42.74
CA VAL A 46 6.17 25.61 41.41
C VAL A 46 6.69 24.64 40.34
N LEU A 47 7.78 23.93 40.63
CA LEU A 47 8.34 22.92 39.74
C LEU A 47 7.36 21.75 39.53
N LYS A 48 6.70 21.32 40.62
CA LYS A 48 5.64 20.30 40.57
C LYS A 48 4.46 20.76 39.71
N ARG A 49 4.03 22.01 39.83
CA ARG A 49 2.93 22.57 39.03
C ARG A 49 3.31 22.69 37.54
N HIS A 50 4.54 23.07 37.24
CA HIS A 50 5.06 23.12 35.86
C HIS A 50 4.94 21.74 35.18
N TYR A 51 5.47 20.70 35.83
CA TYR A 51 5.39 19.34 35.27
C TYR A 51 3.97 18.77 35.26
N ALA A 52 3.12 19.08 36.24
CA ALA A 52 1.73 18.66 36.22
C ALA A 52 0.94 19.25 35.02
N ASN A 53 1.15 20.55 34.74
CA ASN A 53 0.55 21.18 33.57
C ASN A 53 1.08 20.56 32.27
N PHE A 54 2.38 20.27 32.19
CA PHE A 54 2.96 19.58 31.04
C PHE A 54 2.37 18.17 30.85
N ASP A 55 2.28 17.40 31.94
CA ASP A 55 1.74 16.03 31.92
C ASP A 55 0.32 16.00 31.34
N GLU A 56 -0.56 16.92 31.76
CA GLU A 56 -1.92 17.02 31.21
C GLU A 56 -1.92 17.20 29.69
N HIS A 57 -1.11 18.13 29.17
CA HIS A 57 -1.01 18.37 27.72
C HIS A 57 -0.38 17.18 26.99
N PHE A 58 0.65 16.58 27.56
CA PHE A 58 1.37 15.45 26.97
C PHE A 58 0.48 14.20 26.88
N PHE A 59 -0.23 13.85 27.96
CA PHE A 59 -1.12 12.69 27.97
C PHE A 59 -2.36 12.89 27.11
N HIS A 60 -2.92 14.11 27.06
CA HIS A 60 -3.99 14.42 26.10
C HIS A 60 -3.52 14.23 24.65
N TYR A 61 -2.30 14.63 24.32
CA TYR A 61 -1.72 14.36 22.99
C TYR A 61 -1.51 12.84 22.77
N CYS A 62 -1.03 12.10 23.78
CA CYS A 62 -0.90 10.64 23.72
C CYS A 62 -2.23 9.95 23.44
N ASP A 63 -3.32 10.36 24.09
CA ASP A 63 -4.66 9.84 23.87
C ASP A 63 -5.12 10.07 22.42
N SER A 64 -4.87 11.28 21.90
CA SER A 64 -5.22 11.62 20.52
C SER A 64 -4.47 10.76 19.50
N GLU A 65 -3.17 10.53 19.71
CA GLU A 65 -2.33 9.68 18.86
C GLU A 65 -2.75 8.21 18.98
N LEU A 66 -3.04 7.73 20.18
CA LEU A 66 -3.46 6.35 20.41
C LEU A 66 -4.82 6.09 19.76
N LYS A 67 -5.77 7.02 19.87
CA LYS A 67 -7.07 6.95 19.20
C LYS A 67 -6.93 6.91 17.69
N LYS A 68 -6.08 7.76 17.11
CA LYS A 68 -5.76 7.75 15.67
C LYS A 68 -5.26 6.37 15.23
N ILE A 69 -4.26 5.84 15.94
CA ILE A 69 -3.63 4.56 15.62
C ILE A 69 -4.61 3.39 15.77
N ASN A 70 -5.38 3.34 16.85
CA ASN A 70 -6.39 2.31 17.08
C ASN A 70 -7.48 2.33 16.01
N THR A 71 -7.96 3.52 15.64
CA THR A 71 -9.01 3.68 14.62
C THR A 71 -8.52 3.14 13.27
N PHE A 72 -7.33 3.56 12.84
CA PHE A 72 -6.74 3.10 11.59
C PHE A 72 -6.46 1.60 11.58
N TYR A 73 -5.92 1.05 12.67
CA TYR A 73 -5.66 -0.38 12.79
C TYR A 73 -6.95 -1.21 12.71
N SER A 74 -7.99 -0.83 13.44
CA SER A 74 -9.26 -1.55 13.43
C SER A 74 -9.95 -1.48 12.06
N GLU A 75 -9.87 -0.34 11.37
CA GLU A 75 -10.37 -0.21 9.99
C GLU A 75 -9.63 -1.18 9.05
N LYS A 76 -8.29 -1.18 9.09
CA LYS A 76 -7.46 -2.04 8.24
C LYS A 76 -7.63 -3.52 8.54
N LEU A 77 -7.80 -3.88 9.81
CA LEU A 77 -8.05 -5.26 10.21
C LEU A 77 -9.43 -5.74 9.71
N ALA A 78 -10.45 -4.89 9.78
CA ALA A 78 -11.77 -5.21 9.24
C ALA A 78 -11.78 -5.30 7.70
N GLU A 79 -11.01 -4.47 7.01
CA GLU A 79 -10.77 -4.57 5.56
C GLU A 79 -10.08 -5.90 5.23
N ALA A 80 -9.02 -6.25 5.97
CA ALA A 80 -8.28 -7.49 5.77
C ALA A 80 -9.16 -8.74 5.99
N THR A 81 -9.98 -8.74 7.03
CA THR A 81 -10.91 -9.83 7.33
C THR A 81 -11.94 -10.02 6.20
N ARG A 82 -12.49 -8.92 5.68
CA ARG A 82 -13.42 -8.96 4.53
C ARG A 82 -12.73 -9.48 3.27
N LYS A 83 -11.52 -9.00 2.99
CA LYS A 83 -10.73 -9.42 1.82
C LYS A 83 -10.39 -10.91 1.90
N PHE A 84 -10.03 -11.42 3.09
CA PHE A 84 -9.75 -12.84 3.29
C PHE A 84 -10.96 -13.71 2.98
N ALA A 85 -12.13 -13.36 3.52
CA ALA A 85 -13.37 -14.10 3.26
C ALA A 85 -13.73 -14.12 1.76
N GLY A 86 -13.55 -12.99 1.06
CA GLY A 86 -13.73 -12.91 -0.38
C GLY A 86 -12.80 -13.83 -1.16
N LEU A 87 -11.50 -13.79 -0.85
CA LEU A 87 -10.48 -14.64 -1.50
C LEU A 87 -10.71 -16.13 -1.23
N GLN A 88 -11.11 -16.50 -0.01
CA GLN A 88 -11.45 -17.88 0.32
C GLN A 88 -12.66 -18.38 -0.47
N ASN A 89 -13.71 -17.55 -0.62
CA ASN A 89 -14.88 -17.93 -1.40
C ASN A 89 -14.54 -18.10 -2.89
N GLU A 90 -13.75 -17.18 -3.46
CA GLU A 90 -13.31 -17.27 -4.86
C GLU A 90 -12.44 -18.52 -5.12
N LEU A 91 -11.56 -18.86 -4.17
CA LEU A 91 -10.76 -20.08 -4.20
C LEU A 91 -11.65 -21.33 -4.16
N ARG A 92 -12.62 -21.38 -3.23
CA ARG A 92 -13.56 -22.51 -3.10
C ARG A 92 -14.34 -22.73 -4.39
N ILE A 93 -14.92 -21.68 -4.98
CA ILE A 93 -15.66 -21.76 -6.25
C ILE A 93 -14.75 -22.29 -7.36
N SER A 94 -13.52 -21.77 -7.46
CA SER A 94 -12.55 -22.19 -8.48
C SER A 94 -12.15 -23.67 -8.36
N LEU A 95 -12.05 -24.19 -7.13
CA LEU A 95 -11.77 -25.60 -6.86
C LEU A 95 -12.96 -26.51 -7.19
N GLU A 96 -14.19 -26.08 -6.89
CA GLU A 96 -15.42 -26.80 -7.24
C GLU A 96 -15.63 -26.89 -8.76
N ASP A 97 -15.41 -25.79 -9.48
CA ASP A 97 -15.46 -25.75 -10.95
C ASP A 97 -14.40 -26.64 -11.62
N SER A 98 -13.30 -26.91 -10.94
CA SER A 98 -12.29 -27.85 -11.42
C SER A 98 -12.70 -29.32 -11.25
N LYS A 99 -13.63 -29.63 -10.33
CA LYS A 99 -14.08 -31.00 -10.01
C LYS A 99 -15.37 -31.41 -10.73
N SER A 100 -16.05 -30.48 -11.42
CA SER A 100 -17.33 -30.75 -12.09
C SER A 100 -17.21 -31.74 -13.27
N PRO A 101 -18.01 -32.83 -13.31
CA PRO A 101 -17.92 -33.87 -14.33
C PRO A 101 -18.27 -33.41 -15.76
N ARG A 102 -18.90 -32.22 -15.92
CA ARG A 102 -19.20 -31.61 -17.23
C ARG A 102 -17.94 -31.22 -18.03
N ARG A 103 -16.75 -31.17 -17.41
CA ARG A 103 -15.49 -30.82 -18.09
C ARG A 103 -14.74 -31.99 -18.72
N LEU A 104 -15.09 -33.25 -18.42
CA LEU A 104 -14.43 -34.41 -19.04
C LEU A 104 -14.72 -34.54 -20.54
N THR A 105 -15.75 -33.86 -21.07
CA THR A 105 -16.18 -33.96 -22.48
C THR A 105 -15.80 -32.75 -23.33
N ARG A 106 -15.30 -31.66 -22.74
CA ARG A 106 -14.99 -30.41 -23.45
C ARG A 106 -13.51 -30.07 -23.20
N GLY A 107 -12.70 -30.19 -24.26
CA GLY A 107 -11.24 -30.22 -24.24
C GLY A 107 -10.56 -29.22 -23.30
N LYS A 108 -9.39 -29.62 -22.75
CA LYS A 108 -8.52 -28.89 -21.82
C LYS A 108 -8.60 -27.37 -22.03
N SER A 109 -9.48 -26.70 -21.29
CA SER A 109 -9.51 -25.24 -21.28
C SER A 109 -8.25 -24.75 -20.59
N GLU A 110 -7.52 -23.82 -21.18
CA GLU A 110 -6.35 -23.13 -20.61
C GLU A 110 -6.71 -22.21 -19.42
N PHE A 111 -8.01 -21.97 -19.22
CA PHE A 111 -8.62 -21.11 -18.20
C PHE A 111 -8.38 -21.45 -16.70
N PRO A 112 -8.35 -22.72 -16.25
CA PRO A 112 -8.18 -23.07 -14.83
C PRO A 112 -6.79 -22.70 -14.30
N ALA A 113 -5.75 -22.86 -15.13
CA ALA A 113 -4.38 -22.56 -14.75
C ALA A 113 -4.15 -21.04 -14.58
N ARG A 114 -4.71 -20.23 -15.48
CA ARG A 114 -4.68 -18.76 -15.38
C ARG A 114 -5.42 -18.28 -14.12
N LYS A 115 -6.60 -18.83 -13.83
CA LYS A 115 -7.38 -18.44 -12.64
C LYS A 115 -6.66 -18.78 -11.32
N ILE A 116 -6.04 -19.95 -11.23
CA ILE A 116 -5.21 -20.33 -10.08
C ILE A 116 -4.02 -19.38 -9.94
N GLN A 117 -3.39 -18.96 -11.04
CA GLN A 117 -2.27 -18.02 -11.00
C GLN A 117 -2.69 -16.63 -10.52
N GLU A 118 -3.86 -16.13 -10.92
CA GLU A 118 -4.47 -14.90 -10.40
C GLU A 118 -4.72 -15.00 -8.90
N LEU A 119 -5.31 -16.10 -8.43
CA LEU A 119 -5.54 -16.33 -7.00
C LEU A 119 -4.22 -16.37 -6.22
N LYS A 120 -3.18 -17.03 -6.75
CA LYS A 120 -1.84 -17.04 -6.12
C LYS A 120 -1.24 -15.65 -6.02
N LEU A 121 -1.49 -14.76 -6.99
CA LEU A 121 -1.06 -13.37 -6.92
C LEU A 121 -1.87 -12.60 -5.87
N ALA A 122 -3.19 -12.73 -5.89
CA ALA A 122 -4.08 -12.05 -4.95
C ALA A 122 -3.81 -12.42 -3.50
N PHE A 123 -3.56 -13.71 -3.20
CA PHE A 123 -3.14 -14.15 -1.87
C PHE A 123 -1.75 -13.64 -1.47
N SER A 124 -0.82 -13.49 -2.42
CA SER A 124 0.51 -12.93 -2.16
C SER A 124 0.44 -11.43 -1.81
N GLU A 125 -0.33 -10.65 -2.55
CA GLU A 125 -0.58 -9.23 -2.25
C GLU A 125 -1.34 -9.05 -0.94
N PHE A 126 -2.32 -9.93 -0.68
CA PHE A 126 -3.04 -9.94 0.60
C PHE A 126 -2.10 -10.25 1.77
N TYR A 127 -1.27 -11.28 1.66
CA TYR A 127 -0.29 -11.61 2.69
C TYR A 127 0.67 -10.45 2.97
N LEU A 128 1.19 -9.80 1.93
CA LEU A 128 2.00 -8.59 2.07
C LEU A 128 1.26 -7.52 2.90
N SER A 129 -0.02 -7.27 2.60
CA SER A 129 -0.82 -6.29 3.35
C SER A 129 -0.98 -6.64 4.83
N LEU A 130 -1.07 -7.94 5.18
CA LEU A 130 -1.11 -8.40 6.57
C LEU A 130 0.22 -8.15 7.29
N ILE A 131 1.35 -8.45 6.63
CA ILE A 131 2.68 -8.21 7.19
C ILE A 131 2.93 -6.71 7.42
N LEU A 132 2.50 -5.85 6.49
CA LEU A 132 2.58 -4.40 6.68
C LEU A 132 1.75 -3.96 7.90
N LEU A 133 0.54 -4.50 8.08
CA LEU A 133 -0.34 -4.18 9.21
C LEU A 133 0.23 -4.68 10.55
N GLN A 134 0.85 -5.86 10.57
CA GLN A 134 1.56 -6.38 11.75
C GLN A 134 2.78 -5.51 12.10
N ASN A 135 3.55 -5.07 11.10
CA ASN A 135 4.67 -4.14 11.31
C ASN A 135 4.18 -2.78 11.84
N TYR A 136 3.07 -2.27 11.31
CA TYR A 136 2.41 -1.06 11.82
C TYR A 136 2.07 -1.18 13.31
N GLN A 137 1.44 -2.29 13.72
CA GLN A 137 1.12 -2.58 15.12
C GLN A 137 2.39 -2.55 16.00
N ASN A 138 3.42 -3.30 15.61
CA ASN A 138 4.66 -3.46 16.35
C ASN A 138 5.44 -2.15 16.52
N LEU A 139 5.54 -1.36 15.44
CA LEU A 139 6.25 -0.08 15.46
C LEU A 139 5.55 0.95 16.35
N ASN A 140 4.23 1.07 16.25
CA ASN A 140 3.47 2.02 17.06
C ASN A 140 3.49 1.64 18.55
N PHE A 141 3.27 0.36 18.87
CA PHE A 141 3.37 -0.12 20.25
C PHE A 141 4.76 0.14 20.85
N THR A 142 5.82 -0.17 20.07
CA THR A 142 7.20 0.11 20.50
C THR A 142 7.46 1.60 20.67
N GLY A 143 6.85 2.43 19.81
CA GLY A 143 6.94 3.90 19.89
C GLY A 143 6.36 4.45 21.18
N PHE A 144 5.11 4.07 21.52
CA PHE A 144 4.49 4.45 22.80
C PHE A 144 5.32 3.99 23.99
N ARG A 145 5.75 2.72 24.00
CA ARG A 145 6.59 2.21 25.08
C ARG A 145 7.89 3.01 25.26
N LYS A 146 8.52 3.45 24.16
CA LYS A 146 9.77 4.21 24.21
C LYS A 146 9.57 5.67 24.59
N ILE A 147 8.50 6.32 24.11
CA ILE A 147 8.23 7.73 24.43
C ILE A 147 7.81 7.89 25.89
N LEU A 148 6.97 6.98 26.41
CA LEU A 148 6.59 6.96 27.83
C LEU A 148 7.81 6.71 28.73
N LYS A 149 8.66 5.74 28.38
CA LYS A 149 9.92 5.52 29.10
C LYS A 149 10.86 6.74 29.05
N LYS A 150 10.79 7.53 27.98
CA LYS A 150 11.58 8.74 27.83
C LYS A 150 11.02 9.86 28.72
N HIS A 151 9.69 10.02 28.79
CA HIS A 151 8.99 10.90 29.71
C HIS A 151 9.41 10.63 31.16
N ASP A 152 9.29 9.38 31.62
CA ASP A 152 9.70 8.97 32.98
C ASP A 152 11.17 9.32 33.28
N LYS A 153 12.05 9.14 32.30
CA LYS A 153 13.49 9.38 32.47
C LYS A 153 13.83 10.87 32.49
N GLN A 154 13.23 11.67 31.62
CA GLN A 154 13.62 13.07 31.42
C GLN A 154 13.04 14.00 32.48
N LEU A 155 11.83 13.70 32.97
CA LEU A 155 11.17 14.53 33.97
C LEU A 155 11.49 14.11 35.40
N LEU A 156 12.27 13.02 35.58
CA LEU A 156 12.67 12.40 36.86
C LEU A 156 11.50 12.16 37.83
N THR A 157 10.30 12.26 37.31
CA THR A 157 9.04 12.06 37.98
C THR A 157 8.76 10.59 37.81
N VAL A 158 9.01 9.81 38.86
CA VAL A 158 8.42 8.47 38.98
C VAL A 158 6.94 8.70 39.27
N ASN A 159 6.20 9.18 38.27
CA ASN A 159 4.80 9.47 38.39
C ASN A 159 4.04 8.16 38.17
N GLN A 160 3.30 7.75 39.19
CA GLN A 160 2.30 6.67 39.11
C GLN A 160 1.41 6.86 37.86
N LEU A 161 1.11 8.12 37.50
CA LEU A 161 0.36 8.52 36.32
C LEU A 161 0.88 7.94 34.99
N THR A 162 2.19 7.93 34.71
CA THR A 162 2.71 7.37 33.45
C THR A 162 2.55 5.85 33.42
N SER A 163 2.77 5.20 34.56
CA SER A 163 2.57 3.75 34.71
C SER A 163 1.11 3.37 34.56
N ASP A 164 0.22 4.12 35.22
CA ASP A 164 -1.22 3.93 35.20
C ASP A 164 -1.76 4.17 33.78
N TRP A 165 -1.38 5.27 33.12
CA TRP A 165 -1.78 5.54 31.74
C TRP A 165 -1.29 4.45 30.78
N LYS A 166 -0.03 4.00 30.93
CA LYS A 166 0.53 2.90 30.12
C LYS A 166 -0.26 1.60 30.29
N GLN A 167 -0.58 1.21 31.53
CA GLN A 167 -1.34 0.01 31.83
C GLN A 167 -2.80 0.13 31.35
N GLU A 168 -3.43 1.26 31.62
CA GLU A 168 -4.85 1.47 31.33
C GLU A 168 -5.13 1.71 29.85
N HIS A 169 -4.21 2.31 29.10
CA HIS A 169 -4.47 2.73 27.72
C HIS A 169 -3.64 1.96 26.69
N VAL A 170 -2.32 1.80 26.89
CA VAL A 170 -1.46 1.12 25.89
C VAL A 170 -1.57 -0.39 25.99
N GLU A 171 -1.52 -0.95 27.20
CA GLU A 171 -1.52 -2.40 27.39
C GLU A 171 -2.91 -3.04 27.16
N THR A 172 -3.99 -2.29 27.42
CA THR A 172 -5.38 -2.70 27.12
C THR A 172 -5.80 -2.42 25.69
N SER A 173 -5.08 -1.55 24.97
CA SER A 173 -5.48 -1.12 23.63
C SER A 173 -5.67 -2.30 22.68
N HIS A 174 -6.59 -2.11 21.74
CA HIS A 174 -6.87 -3.10 20.72
C HIS A 174 -5.62 -3.45 19.89
N ILE A 175 -4.71 -2.49 19.69
CA ILE A 175 -3.43 -2.75 19.02
C ILE A 175 -2.48 -3.65 19.80
N ASN A 176 -2.63 -3.82 21.11
CA ASN A 176 -1.78 -4.73 21.89
C ASN A 176 -2.45 -6.09 22.13
N THR A 177 -3.77 -6.07 22.37
CA THR A 177 -4.51 -7.27 22.78
C THR A 177 -5.03 -8.10 21.60
N ASN A 178 -5.28 -7.48 20.44
CA ASN A 178 -5.84 -8.17 19.30
C ASN A 178 -4.80 -9.05 18.59
N LYS A 179 -5.08 -10.36 18.56
CA LYS A 179 -4.27 -11.41 17.89
C LYS A 179 -4.88 -11.88 16.55
N ASP A 180 -5.93 -11.24 16.07
CA ASP A 180 -6.59 -11.61 14.81
C ASP A 180 -5.66 -11.45 13.62
N ILE A 181 -4.73 -10.50 13.66
CA ILE A 181 -3.74 -10.34 12.60
C ILE A 181 -2.83 -11.59 12.49
N ASP A 182 -2.36 -12.12 13.62
CA ASP A 182 -1.54 -13.34 13.64
C ASP A 182 -2.35 -14.55 13.19
N ARG A 183 -3.63 -14.62 13.57
CA ARG A 183 -4.55 -15.66 13.11
C ARG A 183 -4.73 -15.59 11.59
N LEU A 184 -5.03 -14.41 11.03
CA LEU A 184 -5.21 -14.21 9.58
C LEU A 184 -3.94 -14.53 8.79
N ILE A 185 -2.76 -14.18 9.30
CA ILE A 185 -1.47 -14.55 8.71
C ILE A 185 -1.35 -16.08 8.63
N ASN A 186 -1.54 -16.78 9.75
CA ASN A 186 -1.43 -18.23 9.82
C ASN A 186 -2.47 -18.95 8.93
N GLU A 187 -3.72 -18.48 8.90
CA GLU A 187 -4.76 -19.02 8.04
C GLU A 187 -4.46 -18.79 6.56
N THR A 188 -3.88 -17.63 6.21
CA THR A 188 -3.42 -17.34 4.84
C THR A 188 -2.28 -18.27 4.42
N GLU A 189 -1.26 -18.45 5.27
CA GLU A 189 -0.15 -19.39 4.99
C GLU A 189 -0.65 -20.81 4.78
N THR A 190 -1.58 -21.25 5.63
CA THR A 190 -2.18 -22.58 5.58
C THR A 190 -2.97 -22.76 4.27
N THR A 191 -3.77 -21.76 3.89
CA THR A 191 -4.56 -21.77 2.65
C THR A 191 -3.65 -21.83 1.42
N VAL A 192 -2.61 -20.99 1.36
CA VAL A 192 -1.67 -20.97 0.22
C VAL A 192 -0.87 -22.27 0.14
N THR A 193 -0.42 -22.81 1.27
CA THR A 193 0.35 -24.06 1.30
C THR A 193 -0.49 -25.24 0.82
N ASN A 194 -1.68 -25.42 1.39
CA ASN A 194 -2.49 -26.62 1.16
C ASN A 194 -3.24 -26.56 -0.17
N GLU A 195 -3.92 -25.45 -0.43
CA GLU A 195 -4.87 -25.35 -1.55
C GLU A 195 -4.21 -24.85 -2.85
N LEU A 196 -3.13 -24.08 -2.77
CA LEU A 196 -2.49 -23.46 -3.95
C LEU A 196 -1.15 -24.08 -4.34
N GLU A 197 -0.37 -24.59 -3.38
CA GLU A 197 0.92 -25.24 -3.64
C GLU A 197 0.95 -26.74 -3.33
N GLY A 198 -0.22 -27.36 -3.06
CA GLY A 198 -0.34 -28.81 -2.94
C GLY A 198 0.42 -29.41 -1.75
N GLY A 199 0.58 -28.64 -0.67
CA GLY A 199 1.29 -29.01 0.55
C GLY A 199 2.76 -28.60 0.60
N ASP A 200 3.32 -28.01 -0.45
CA ASP A 200 4.72 -27.55 -0.45
C ASP A 200 4.88 -26.19 0.25
N ARG A 201 5.15 -26.24 1.56
CA ARG A 201 5.39 -25.05 2.39
C ARG A 201 6.59 -24.23 1.91
N GLN A 202 7.65 -24.85 1.40
CA GLN A 202 8.84 -24.11 0.97
C GLN A 202 8.54 -23.25 -0.26
N LYS A 203 7.80 -23.81 -1.21
CA LYS A 203 7.37 -23.12 -2.42
C LYS A 203 6.35 -22.02 -2.11
N ALA A 204 5.39 -22.29 -1.21
CA ALA A 204 4.44 -21.29 -0.71
C ALA A 204 5.17 -20.11 -0.04
N MET A 205 6.04 -20.40 0.92
CA MET A 205 6.78 -19.36 1.64
C MET A 205 7.71 -18.57 0.72
N LYS A 206 8.37 -19.21 -0.25
CA LYS A 206 9.21 -18.50 -1.23
C LYS A 206 8.40 -17.48 -2.04
N ARG A 207 7.13 -17.78 -2.35
CA ARG A 207 6.22 -16.88 -3.07
C ARG A 207 5.65 -15.78 -2.16
N LEU A 208 5.46 -16.06 -0.88
CA LEU A 208 4.99 -15.08 0.11
C LEU A 208 6.10 -14.18 0.66
N ARG A 209 7.37 -14.43 0.33
CA ARG A 209 8.50 -13.63 0.79
C ARG A 209 8.30 -12.15 0.48
N VAL A 210 8.21 -11.37 1.54
CA VAL A 210 8.15 -9.92 1.48
C VAL A 210 9.58 -9.37 1.31
N PRO A 211 9.85 -8.51 0.31
CA PRO A 211 11.12 -7.80 0.21
C PRO A 211 11.42 -7.03 1.51
N PRO A 212 12.70 -6.85 1.88
CA PRO A 212 13.03 -6.09 3.08
C PRO A 212 12.43 -4.68 3.00
N LEU A 213 11.54 -4.35 3.95
CA LEU A 213 10.74 -3.11 3.95
C LEU A 213 11.57 -1.82 4.10
N GLY A 214 12.88 -1.95 4.37
CA GLY A 214 13.82 -0.83 4.49
C GLY A 214 14.73 -0.63 3.26
N GLU A 215 14.52 -1.36 2.17
CA GLU A 215 15.34 -1.19 0.96
C GLU A 215 14.91 0.07 0.20
N GLN A 216 15.80 1.06 0.13
CA GLN A 216 15.54 2.28 -0.63
C GLN A 216 15.29 1.93 -2.10
N GLN A 217 14.18 2.41 -2.65
CA GLN A 217 13.91 2.31 -4.09
C GLN A 217 15.11 2.89 -4.86
N SER A 218 15.78 2.06 -5.66
CA SER A 218 16.99 2.46 -6.37
C SER A 218 16.71 3.72 -7.22
N PRO A 219 17.45 4.83 -7.04
CA PRO A 219 17.32 6.03 -7.86
C PRO A 219 17.41 5.73 -9.37
N TRP A 220 18.12 4.65 -9.73
CA TRP A 220 18.31 4.17 -11.09
C TRP A 220 17.03 3.68 -11.76
N THR A 221 16.09 3.11 -11.00
CA THR A 221 14.81 2.64 -11.54
C THR A 221 13.94 3.83 -11.95
N THR A 222 13.84 4.85 -11.11
CA THR A 222 13.10 6.08 -11.39
C THR A 222 13.66 6.81 -12.61
N PHE A 223 15.00 6.90 -12.72
CA PHE A 223 15.66 7.50 -13.88
C PHE A 223 15.31 6.78 -15.19
N LYS A 224 15.39 5.44 -15.21
CA LYS A 224 15.05 4.66 -16.40
C LYS A 224 13.59 4.80 -16.81
N VAL A 225 12.66 4.69 -15.86
CA VAL A 225 11.22 4.86 -16.14
C VAL A 225 10.95 6.26 -16.70
N GLY A 226 11.55 7.29 -16.12
CA GLY A 226 11.49 8.65 -16.65
C GLY A 226 12.00 8.76 -18.08
N LEU A 227 13.20 8.26 -18.35
CA LEU A 227 13.83 8.29 -19.68
C LEU A 227 12.99 7.58 -20.75
N PHE A 228 12.51 6.36 -20.45
CA PHE A 228 11.71 5.59 -21.40
C PHE A 228 10.33 6.20 -21.63
N SER A 229 9.69 6.76 -20.59
CA SER A 229 8.41 7.46 -20.76
C SER A 229 8.57 8.74 -21.61
N GLY A 230 9.64 9.50 -21.41
CA GLY A 230 9.93 10.69 -22.21
C GLY A 230 10.20 10.37 -23.68
N SER A 231 11.02 9.34 -23.93
CA SER A 231 11.29 8.84 -25.29
C SER A 231 10.01 8.36 -25.99
N PHE A 232 9.14 7.67 -25.26
CA PHE A 232 7.84 7.23 -25.79
C PHE A 232 6.95 8.41 -26.22
N ILE A 233 6.87 9.47 -25.41
CA ILE A 233 6.08 10.67 -25.76
C ILE A 233 6.63 11.34 -27.02
N VAL A 234 7.95 11.47 -27.15
CA VAL A 234 8.58 12.07 -28.34
C VAL A 234 8.29 11.25 -29.60
N LEU A 235 8.44 9.92 -29.52
CA LEU A 235 8.16 9.04 -30.65
C LEU A 235 6.67 9.04 -31.02
N PHE A 236 5.78 9.08 -30.02
CA PHE A 236 4.34 9.17 -30.25
C PHE A 236 3.97 10.45 -31.00
N LEU A 237 4.51 11.59 -30.57
CA LEU A 237 4.31 12.87 -31.28
C LEU A 237 4.86 12.84 -32.70
N ALA A 238 6.04 12.24 -32.91
CA ALA A 238 6.62 12.09 -34.25
C ALA A 238 5.74 11.26 -35.17
N VAL A 239 5.15 10.17 -34.68
CA VAL A 239 4.21 9.32 -35.44
C VAL A 239 2.93 10.09 -35.78
N VAL A 240 2.35 10.82 -34.82
CA VAL A 240 1.14 11.63 -35.05
C VAL A 240 1.39 12.71 -36.10
N LEU A 241 2.51 13.45 -35.98
CA LEU A 241 2.90 14.45 -36.96
C LEU A 241 3.11 13.81 -38.33
N SER A 242 3.85 12.70 -38.41
CA SER A 242 4.07 12.01 -39.68
C SER A 242 2.77 11.52 -40.31
N ALA A 243 1.78 11.07 -39.53
CA ALA A 243 0.48 10.67 -40.03
C ALA A 243 -0.29 11.86 -40.64
N ILE A 244 -0.35 12.99 -39.93
CA ILE A 244 -1.00 14.22 -40.40
C ILE A 244 -0.35 14.73 -41.69
N PHE A 245 0.98 14.78 -41.75
CA PHE A 245 1.70 15.20 -42.95
C PHE A 245 1.54 14.22 -44.11
N HIS A 246 1.46 12.91 -43.84
CA HIS A 246 1.24 11.93 -44.89
C HIS A 246 -0.17 12.02 -45.47
N GLU A 247 -1.19 12.27 -44.64
CA GLU A 247 -2.57 12.49 -45.07
C GLU A 247 -2.72 13.78 -45.88
N GLY A 248 -2.12 14.88 -45.41
CA GLY A 248 -2.05 16.14 -46.17
C GLY A 248 -1.29 16.02 -47.49
N THR A 249 -0.30 15.14 -47.59
CA THR A 249 0.42 14.87 -48.85
C THR A 249 -0.42 14.01 -49.81
N ARG A 250 -1.21 13.05 -49.30
CA ARG A 250 -2.13 12.24 -50.12
C ARG A 250 -3.27 13.06 -50.70
N GLU A 251 -3.81 14.02 -49.95
CA GLU A 251 -4.84 14.94 -50.47
C GLU A 251 -4.29 15.85 -51.57
N ASN A 252 -3.06 16.36 -51.43
CA ASN A 252 -2.40 17.17 -52.46
C ASN A 252 -2.06 16.37 -53.74
N LEU A 253 -1.67 15.10 -53.61
CA LEU A 253 -1.42 14.22 -54.77
C LEU A 253 -2.70 13.89 -55.54
N ASN A 254 -3.83 13.67 -54.86
CA ASN A 254 -5.12 13.44 -55.52
C ASN A 254 -5.65 14.69 -56.24
N ASN A 255 -5.37 15.90 -55.73
CA ASN A 255 -5.74 17.14 -56.41
C ASN A 255 -4.81 17.51 -57.59
N SER A 256 -3.64 16.87 -57.70
CA SER A 256 -2.64 17.16 -58.74
C SER A 256 -2.69 16.21 -59.95
N ILE A 257 -3.48 15.14 -59.89
CA ILE A 257 -3.68 14.20 -61.01
C ILE A 257 -5.17 14.22 -61.40
N PRO A 258 -5.60 15.02 -62.39
CA PRO A 258 -6.95 14.91 -62.93
C PRO A 258 -7.01 13.61 -63.73
N PHE A 259 -7.56 12.56 -63.11
CA PHE A 259 -7.82 11.28 -63.78
C PHE A 259 -8.81 11.51 -64.92
N VAL A 260 -8.33 11.24 -66.13
CA VAL A 260 -9.05 11.23 -67.40
C VAL A 260 -10.32 10.38 -67.26
N SER A 261 -11.48 11.03 -67.12
CA SER A 261 -12.80 10.41 -67.14
C SER A 261 -13.46 10.57 -68.51
N TRP A 262 -12.90 9.94 -69.55
CA TRP A 262 -13.54 9.89 -70.87
C TRP A 262 -13.37 8.54 -71.55
N THR A 263 -13.94 7.46 -71.01
CA THR A 263 -14.25 6.27 -71.84
C THR A 263 -15.45 5.48 -71.27
N THR A 264 -16.65 6.06 -71.33
CA THR A 264 -17.90 5.28 -71.23
C THR A 264 -19.03 5.91 -72.06
N SER A 265 -18.72 6.31 -73.29
CA SER A 265 -19.75 6.70 -74.27
C SER A 265 -19.37 6.20 -75.67
N TYR A 266 -19.47 4.88 -75.89
CA TYR A 266 -19.33 4.27 -77.22
C TYR A 266 -20.27 3.06 -77.43
N TYR A 267 -21.40 3.01 -76.73
CA TYR A 267 -22.40 1.95 -76.90
C TYR A 267 -23.83 2.50 -76.92
N SER A 268 -24.15 3.47 -77.80
CA SER A 268 -25.56 3.88 -77.98
C SER A 268 -25.94 4.54 -79.31
N ILE A 269 -25.05 4.71 -80.30
CA ILE A 269 -25.42 5.34 -81.58
C ILE A 269 -24.60 4.69 -82.69
N LEU A 270 -25.21 3.72 -83.39
CA LEU A 270 -25.01 3.35 -84.81
C LEU A 270 -25.72 2.02 -85.16
N ILE A 271 -26.97 1.84 -84.73
CA ILE A 271 -27.93 0.93 -85.38
C ILE A 271 -29.26 1.67 -85.48
N SER A 272 -29.33 2.64 -86.39
CA SER A 272 -30.56 3.14 -86.99
C SER A 272 -30.19 4.04 -88.18
N ASP A 273 -30.82 3.78 -89.32
CA ASP A 273 -30.71 4.43 -90.65
C ASP A 273 -29.44 4.06 -91.47
N GLY A 274 -29.52 3.48 -92.66
CA GLY A 274 -30.67 3.13 -93.50
C GLY A 274 -30.21 2.50 -94.83
N SER A 275 -31.17 1.80 -95.47
CA SER A 275 -31.28 1.44 -96.89
C SER A 275 -30.13 0.72 -97.61
#